data_AF-A0A924MSF0-F1
#
_entry.id   AF-A0A924MSF0-F1
#
_cell.length_a   1.000
_cell.length_b   1.000
_cell.length_c   1.000
_cell.angle_alpha   90.00
_cell.angle_beta   90.00
_cell.angle_gamma   90.00
#
_symmetry.space_group_name_H-M   'P 1'
#
loop_
_entity.id
_entity.type
_entity.pdbx_description
1 polymer ?
#
loop_
_entity_poly.entity_id
_entity_poly.type
_entity_poly.pdbx_seq_one_letter_code
_entity_poly.pdbx_strand_id
1 'polypeptide(L)'
;MNQARFDLNLLRVFQAVYVAGNVRRAAEKLELSQPAVSHALTRLRLRLKDPLFIRSPGGVAPTPRAHHFALTVDAALAAVDASLGETRAFDPATSDRRFALHMSDMGQGESLRVLMAHLRVHAPGVRIEVRQLPLA
;
A
#
# COMPACT_ATOMS: atom_id res chain seq x y z
N MET A 1 20.61 -26.10 10.39
CA MET A 1 19.28 -25.44 10.38
C MET A 1 19.31 -24.29 9.37
N ASN A 2 18.96 -24.56 8.12
CA ASN A 2 19.00 -23.53 7.08
C ASN A 2 17.66 -22.77 7.11
N GLN A 3 17.57 -21.69 7.91
CA GLN A 3 16.44 -20.77 7.80
C GLN A 3 16.39 -20.30 6.34
N ALA A 4 15.44 -20.81 5.56
CA ALA A 4 15.28 -20.44 4.17
C ALA A 4 15.11 -18.91 4.12
N ARG A 5 16.18 -18.22 3.70
CA ARG A 5 16.30 -16.76 3.68
C ARG A 5 15.13 -16.22 2.89
N PHE A 6 14.12 -15.71 3.60
CA PHE A 6 12.95 -15.16 2.96
C PHE A 6 13.39 -13.87 2.25
N ASP A 7 13.23 -13.87 0.93
CA ASP A 7 13.65 -12.76 0.08
C ASP A 7 12.64 -11.62 0.25
N LEU A 8 13.00 -10.62 1.06
CA LEU A 8 12.17 -9.44 1.33
C LEU A 8 11.83 -8.65 0.06
N ASN A 9 12.60 -8.81 -1.03
CA ASN A 9 12.26 -8.19 -2.31
C ASN A 9 10.94 -8.73 -2.87
N LEU A 10 10.55 -9.97 -2.53
CA LEU A 10 9.24 -10.51 -2.89
C LEU A 10 8.09 -9.71 -2.31
N LEU A 11 8.27 -9.13 -1.12
CA LEU A 11 7.26 -8.29 -0.47
C LEU A 11 7.10 -6.95 -1.20
N ARG A 12 8.21 -6.32 -1.58
CA ARG A 12 8.20 -5.08 -2.39
C ARG A 12 7.54 -5.30 -3.74
N VAL A 13 7.85 -6.41 -4.42
CA VAL A 13 7.20 -6.79 -5.68
C VAL A 13 5.70 -7.00 -5.50
N PHE A 14 5.29 -7.76 -4.47
CA PHE A 14 3.90 -7.98 -4.17
C PHE A 14 3.14 -6.68 -3.91
N GLN A 15 3.66 -5.82 -3.03
CA GLN A 15 3.05 -4.54 -2.68
C GLN A 15 2.90 -3.63 -3.92
N ALA A 16 3.93 -3.56 -4.76
CA ALA A 16 3.87 -2.75 -5.98
C ALA A 16 2.77 -3.23 -6.95
N VAL A 17 2.62 -4.54 -7.13
CA VAL A 17 1.57 -5.11 -7.98
C VAL A 17 0.19 -4.92 -7.37
N TYR A 18 0.07 -5.08 -6.05
CA TYR A 18 -1.18 -4.84 -5.31
C TYR A 18 -1.67 -3.40 -5.46
N VAL A 19 -0.78 -2.42 -5.29
CA VAL A 19 -1.11 -0.99 -5.44
C VAL A 19 -1.38 -0.61 -6.89
N ALA A 20 -0.60 -1.14 -7.84
CA ALA A 20 -0.74 -0.76 -9.26
C ALA A 20 -1.91 -1.45 -9.97
N GLY A 21 -2.38 -2.59 -9.47
CA GLY A 21 -3.36 -3.46 -10.14
C GLY A 21 -2.88 -3.99 -11.50
N ASN A 22 -1.60 -3.83 -11.83
CA ASN A 22 -1.05 -4.14 -13.14
C ASN A 22 0.45 -4.47 -13.02
N VAL A 23 0.84 -5.64 -13.53
CA VAL A 23 2.21 -6.17 -13.42
C VAL A 23 3.22 -5.31 -14.19
N ARG A 24 2.84 -4.77 -15.35
CA ARG A 24 3.74 -3.93 -16.16
C ARG A 24 4.00 -2.60 -15.47
N ARG A 25 2.95 -1.93 -14.97
CA ARG A 25 3.11 -0.67 -14.21
C ARG A 25 3.93 -0.86 -12.93
N ALA A 26 3.76 -2.00 -12.26
CA ALA A 26 4.57 -2.34 -11.09
C ALA A 26 6.05 -2.53 -11.46
N ALA A 27 6.33 -3.17 -12.60
CA ALA A 27 7.69 -3.35 -13.10
C ALA A 27 8.36 -2.01 -13.42
N GLU A 28 7.64 -1.11 -14.11
CA GLU A 28 8.11 0.26 -14.40
C GLU A 28 8.42 1.03 -13.11
N LYS A 29 7.54 0.96 -12.10
CA LYS A 29 7.75 1.63 -10.80
C LYS A 29 8.93 1.08 -10.00
N LEU A 30 9.23 -0.21 -10.15
CA LEU A 30 10.33 -0.88 -9.44
C LEU A 30 11.64 -0.84 -10.24
N GLU A 31 11.66 -0.24 -11.42
CA GLU A 31 12.80 -0.27 -12.35
C GLU A 31 13.25 -1.71 -12.67
N LEU A 32 12.28 -2.62 -12.77
CA LEU A 32 12.49 -4.04 -13.10
C LEU A 32 11.87 -4.38 -14.46
N SER A 33 12.33 -5.48 -15.05
CA SER A 33 11.64 -6.05 -16.20
C SER A 33 10.34 -6.76 -15.77
N GLN A 34 9.32 -6.74 -16.63
CA GLN A 34 8.07 -7.47 -16.37
C GLN A 34 8.28 -8.99 -16.12
N PRO A 35 9.21 -9.69 -16.81
CA PRO A 35 9.56 -11.08 -16.49
C PRO A 35 10.12 -11.23 -15.08
N ALA A 36 10.96 -10.31 -14.60
CA ALA A 36 11.51 -10.36 -13.24
C ALA A 36 10.40 -10.24 -12.17
N VAL A 37 9.47 -9.29 -12.35
CA VAL A 37 8.29 -9.14 -11.48
C VAL A 37 7.42 -10.41 -11.51
N SER A 38 7.17 -10.96 -12.69
CA SER A 38 6.37 -12.18 -12.84
C SER A 38 7.02 -13.39 -12.16
N HIS A 39 8.34 -13.52 -12.27
CA HIS A 39 9.10 -14.59 -11.63
C HIS A 39 9.09 -14.46 -10.09
N ALA A 40 9.26 -13.25 -9.57
CA ALA A 40 9.13 -12.96 -8.14
C ALA A 40 7.73 -13.31 -7.61
N LEU A 41 6.65 -12.92 -8.33
CA LEU A 41 5.29 -13.32 -7.96
C LEU A 41 5.12 -14.84 -7.96
N THR A 42 5.65 -15.56 -8.95
CA THR A 42 5.60 -17.03 -9.00
C THR A 42 6.26 -17.66 -7.77
N ARG A 43 7.44 -17.17 -7.36
CA ARG A 43 8.11 -17.63 -6.15
C ARG A 43 7.27 -17.39 -4.90
N LEU A 44 6.65 -16.22 -4.79
CA LEU A 44 5.80 -15.87 -3.65
C LEU A 44 4.52 -16.73 -3.60
N ARG A 45 3.89 -16.97 -4.76
CA ARG A 45 2.72 -17.86 -4.89
C ARG A 45 3.02 -19.27 -4.39
N LEU A 46 4.16 -19.83 -4.80
CA LEU A 46 4.61 -21.16 -4.34
C LEU A 46 4.82 -21.20 -2.83
N ARG A 47 5.39 -20.13 -2.26
CA ARG A 47 5.66 -20.05 -0.82
C ARG A 47 4.36 -19.94 0.00
N LEU A 48 3.42 -19.12 -0.47
CA LEU A 48 2.16 -18.85 0.23
C LEU A 48 1.05 -19.83 -0.08
N LYS A 49 1.26 -20.71 -1.09
CA LYS A 49 0.28 -21.64 -1.65
C LYS A 49 -1.02 -20.92 -2.05
N ASP A 50 -0.88 -19.74 -2.65
CA ASP A 50 -1.99 -18.90 -3.09
C ASP A 50 -1.64 -18.23 -4.43
N PRO A 51 -2.58 -18.08 -5.38
CA PRO A 51 -2.29 -17.41 -6.65
C PRO A 51 -2.05 -15.90 -6.49
N LEU A 52 -2.43 -15.30 -5.36
CA LEU A 52 -2.31 -13.88 -4.95
C LEU A 52 -3.07 -12.89 -5.82
N PHE A 53 -3.02 -13.08 -7.13
CA PHE A 53 -3.66 -12.23 -8.11
C PHE A 53 -4.27 -13.09 -9.21
N ILE A 54 -5.49 -12.76 -9.60
CA ILE A 54 -6.23 -13.33 -10.72
C ILE A 54 -6.30 -12.31 -11.86
N ARG A 55 -6.51 -12.80 -13.10
CA ARG A 55 -6.67 -11.90 -14.25
C ARG A 55 -7.96 -11.08 -14.11
N SER A 56 -7.88 -9.80 -14.47
CA SER A 56 -8.98 -8.84 -14.44
C SER A 56 -8.88 -7.91 -15.65
N PRO A 57 -9.98 -7.32 -16.16
CA PRO A 57 -9.92 -6.29 -17.19
C PRO A 57 -8.94 -5.17 -16.79
N GLY A 58 -7.94 -4.91 -17.64
CA GLY A 58 -6.92 -3.88 -17.40
C GLY A 58 -5.73 -4.30 -16.52
N GLY A 59 -5.66 -5.54 -16.04
CA GLY A 59 -4.51 -6.04 -15.30
C GLY A 59 -4.81 -7.27 -14.45
N VAL A 60 -4.67 -7.10 -13.13
CA VAL A 60 -4.85 -8.17 -12.15
C VAL A 60 -5.64 -7.68 -10.95
N ALA A 61 -6.45 -8.57 -10.37
CA ALA A 61 -7.17 -8.33 -9.12
C ALA A 61 -6.60 -9.24 -8.02
N PRO A 62 -6.44 -8.75 -6.77
CA PRO A 62 -5.98 -9.55 -5.65
C PRO A 62 -7.01 -10.63 -5.25
N THR A 63 -6.52 -11.75 -4.71
CA THR A 63 -7.36 -12.73 -4.00
C THR A 63 -7.77 -12.19 -2.62
N PRO A 64 -8.79 -12.75 -1.95
CA PRO A 64 -9.08 -12.42 -0.56
C PRO A 64 -7.87 -12.57 0.36
N ARG A 65 -7.08 -13.65 0.17
CA ARG A 65 -5.84 -13.87 0.91
C ARG A 65 -4.79 -12.80 0.64
N ALA A 66 -4.67 -12.32 -0.59
CA ALA A 66 -3.76 -11.22 -0.92
C ALA A 66 -4.17 -9.90 -0.27
N HIS A 67 -5.47 -9.60 -0.11
CA HIS A 67 -5.90 -8.42 0.66
C HIS A 67 -5.43 -8.48 2.12
N HIS A 68 -5.63 -9.60 2.80
CA HIS A 68 -5.13 -9.77 4.16
C HIS A 68 -3.61 -9.71 4.24
N PHE A 69 -2.92 -10.28 3.24
CA PHE A 69 -1.47 -10.26 3.18
C PHE A 69 -0.92 -8.85 2.92
N ALA A 70 -1.59 -8.01 2.14
CA ALA A 70 -1.17 -6.63 1.91
C ALA A 70 -1.10 -5.81 3.20
N LEU A 71 -2.07 -5.98 4.11
CA LEU A 71 -2.07 -5.28 5.39
C LEU A 71 -0.83 -5.61 6.24
N THR A 72 -0.44 -6.88 6.28
CA THR A 72 0.73 -7.31 7.07
C THR A 72 2.05 -6.96 6.38
N VAL A 73 2.10 -7.02 5.04
CA VAL A 73 3.26 -6.62 4.25
C VAL A 73 3.53 -5.12 4.37
N ASP A 74 2.51 -4.28 4.29
CA ASP A 74 2.65 -2.83 4.43
C ASP A 74 3.25 -2.47 5.80
N ALA A 75 2.73 -3.06 6.88
CA ALA A 75 3.25 -2.85 8.22
C ALA A 75 4.71 -3.33 8.37
N ALA A 76 5.03 -4.50 7.80
CA ALA A 76 6.39 -5.05 7.85
C ALA A 76 7.40 -4.17 7.08
N LEU A 77 7.05 -3.73 5.88
CA LEU A 77 7.90 -2.85 5.08
C LEU A 77 8.07 -1.49 5.77
N ALA A 78 7.01 -0.92 6.35
CA ALA A 78 7.11 0.32 7.10
C ALA A 78 8.04 0.21 8.32
N ALA A 79 8.02 -0.94 9.02
CA ALA A 79 8.92 -1.19 10.14
C ALA A 79 10.39 -1.30 9.68
N VAL A 80 10.65 -1.94 8.54
CA VAL A 80 11.99 -2.01 7.94
C VAL A 80 12.45 -0.61 7.54
N ASP A 81 11.63 0.14 6.82
CA ASP A 81 11.97 1.49 6.36
C ASP A 81 12.27 2.42 7.55
N ALA A 82 11.45 2.37 8.62
CA ALA A 82 11.70 3.11 9.85
C ALA A 82 13.02 2.71 10.53
N SER A 83 13.34 1.41 10.56
CA SER A 83 14.58 0.91 11.16
C SER A 83 15.84 1.36 10.40
N LEU A 84 15.72 1.56 9.09
CA LEU A 84 16.80 2.01 8.22
C LEU A 84 16.96 3.53 8.21
N GLY A 85 16.10 4.28 8.92
CA GLY A 85 16.05 5.73 8.80
C GLY A 85 15.46 6.20 7.46
N GLU A 86 15.05 5.28 6.59
CA GLU A 86 14.26 5.51 5.37
C GLU A 86 12.78 5.74 5.72
N THR A 87 12.50 6.34 6.88
CA THR A 87 11.17 6.89 7.12
C THR A 87 10.94 7.88 5.99
N ARG A 88 9.99 7.56 5.11
CA ARG A 88 9.63 8.39 3.96
C ARG A 88 9.20 9.75 4.50
N ALA A 89 10.17 10.66 4.63
CA ALA A 89 10.07 11.83 5.50
C ALA A 89 8.72 12.49 5.27
N PHE A 90 7.86 12.38 6.28
CA PHE A 90 6.60 13.08 6.26
C PHE A 90 6.87 14.38 6.99
N ASP A 91 7.28 15.37 6.23
CA ASP A 91 7.18 16.75 6.66
C ASP A 91 5.76 17.22 6.34
N PRO A 92 4.90 17.42 7.34
CA PRO A 92 3.53 17.88 7.12
C PRO A 92 3.52 19.19 6.34
N ALA A 93 4.48 20.09 6.60
CA ALA A 93 4.52 21.44 6.03
C ALA A 93 4.73 21.44 4.51
N THR A 94 5.45 20.45 3.97
CA THR A 94 5.76 20.34 2.53
C THR A 94 5.02 19.21 1.83
N SER A 95 4.25 18.40 2.56
CA SER A 95 3.58 17.22 2.01
C SER A 95 2.38 17.60 1.14
N ASP A 96 2.29 17.03 -0.06
CA ASP A 96 1.16 17.13 -1.00
C ASP A 96 0.28 15.86 -1.02
N ARG A 97 0.55 14.94 -0.09
CA ARG A 97 -0.10 13.62 -0.02
C ARG A 97 -1.62 13.74 0.16
N ARG A 98 -2.34 12.78 -0.43
CA ARG A 98 -3.78 12.62 -0.29
C ARG A 98 -4.10 11.50 0.70
N PHE A 99 -4.90 11.79 1.71
CA PHE A 99 -5.38 10.81 2.71
C PHE A 99 -6.89 10.62 2.54
N ALA A 100 -7.34 9.36 2.54
CA ALA A 100 -8.76 9.02 2.51
C ALA A 100 -9.23 8.66 3.92
N LEU A 101 -10.21 9.41 4.43
CA LEU A 101 -10.85 9.17 5.72
C LEU A 101 -12.21 8.53 5.49
N HIS A 102 -12.45 7.36 6.06
CA HIS A 102 -13.79 6.78 6.13
C HIS A 102 -14.42 7.21 7.43
N MET A 103 -15.55 7.93 7.37
CA MET A 103 -16.23 8.49 8.55
C MET A 103 -17.71 8.12 8.55
N SER A 104 -18.29 7.96 9.74
CA SER A 104 -19.75 7.89 9.92
C SER A 104 -20.34 9.31 9.87
N ASP A 105 -21.63 9.44 9.51
CA ASP A 105 -22.29 10.75 9.35
C ASP A 105 -22.25 11.61 10.61
N MET A 106 -22.25 11.00 11.80
CA MET A 106 -22.10 11.72 13.09
C MET A 106 -20.69 12.31 13.31
N GLY A 107 -19.65 11.79 12.65
CA GLY A 107 -18.26 12.26 12.77
C GLY A 107 -17.87 13.37 11.78
N GLN A 108 -18.68 13.63 10.76
CA GLN A 108 -18.30 14.54 9.65
C GLN A 108 -18.31 16.02 10.03
N GLY A 109 -19.07 16.42 11.05
CA GLY A 109 -19.22 17.84 11.41
C GLY A 109 -18.01 18.40 12.14
N GLU A 110 -17.93 18.15 13.45
CA GLU A 110 -16.97 18.86 14.30
C GLU A 110 -15.54 18.31 14.19
N SER A 111 -15.37 16.98 14.11
CA SER A 111 -14.05 16.37 14.00
C SER A 111 -13.34 16.74 12.70
N LEU A 112 -14.06 16.77 11.57
CA LEU A 112 -13.49 17.20 10.30
C LEU A 112 -13.11 18.69 10.32
N ARG A 113 -13.96 19.54 10.91
CA ARG A 113 -13.66 20.99 11.03
C ARG A 113 -12.39 21.24 11.83
N VAL A 114 -12.26 20.61 13.00
CA VAL A 114 -11.06 20.74 13.86
C VAL A 114 -9.82 20.22 13.12
N LEU A 115 -9.92 19.05 12.47
CA LEU A 115 -8.82 18.49 11.70
C LEU A 115 -8.39 19.42 10.56
N MET A 116 -9.35 19.93 9.77
CA MET A 116 -9.05 20.82 8.65
C MET A 116 -8.45 22.16 9.10
N ALA A 117 -8.87 22.69 10.25
CA ALA A 117 -8.26 23.89 10.83
C ALA A 117 -6.80 23.64 11.24
N HIS A 118 -6.51 22.49 11.86
CA HIS A 118 -5.16 22.09 12.22
C HIS A 118 -4.27 21.87 10.98
N LEU A 119 -4.77 21.14 9.98
CA LEU A 119 -4.03 20.85 8.75
C LEU A 119 -3.74 22.12 7.94
N ARG A 120 -4.62 23.13 7.95
CA ARG A 120 -4.34 24.41 7.29
C ARG A 120 -3.08 25.10 7.81
N VAL A 121 -2.78 24.95 9.10
CA VAL A 121 -1.61 25.57 9.72
C VAL A 121 -0.37 24.68 9.57
N HIS A 122 -0.53 23.38 9.84
CA HIS A 122 0.62 22.49 9.97
C HIS A 122 0.93 21.69 8.70
N ALA A 123 -0.04 21.53 7.79
CA ALA A 123 0.10 20.71 6.59
C ALA A 123 -0.70 21.25 5.38
N PRO A 124 -0.43 22.49 4.92
CA PRO A 124 -1.29 23.20 3.97
C PRO A 124 -1.39 22.53 2.60
N GLY A 125 -0.41 21.70 2.21
CA GLY A 125 -0.42 20.95 0.95
C GLY A 125 -1.19 19.64 0.99
N VAL A 126 -1.51 19.11 2.18
CA VAL A 126 -2.15 17.81 2.35
C VAL A 126 -3.61 17.86 1.88
N ARG A 127 -4.04 16.82 1.15
CA ARG A 127 -5.42 16.68 0.67
C ARG A 127 -6.15 15.62 1.47
N ILE A 128 -7.32 15.98 2.00
CA ILE A 128 -8.21 15.03 2.69
C ILE A 128 -9.39 14.70 1.79
N GLU A 129 -9.65 13.41 1.59
CA GLU A 129 -10.84 12.89 0.92
C GLU A 129 -11.70 12.16 1.95
N VAL A 130 -12.94 12.60 2.14
CA VAL A 130 -13.88 11.94 3.05
C VAL A 130 -14.75 10.98 2.24
N ARG A 131 -14.83 9.74 2.69
CA ARG A 131 -15.69 8.69 2.14
C ARG A 131 -16.66 8.21 3.21
N GLN A 132 -17.89 7.88 2.82
CA GLN A 132 -18.81 7.23 3.74
C GLN A 132 -18.30 5.84 4.12
N LEU A 133 -18.44 5.49 5.40
CA LEU A 133 -18.26 4.12 5.84
C LEU A 133 -19.31 3.24 5.11
N PRO A 134 -18.91 2.16 4.43
CA PRO A 134 -19.88 1.21 3.91
C PRO A 134 -20.67 0.62 5.08
N LEU A 135 -22.00 0.67 5.01
CA LEU A 135 -22.85 -0.11 5.91
C LEU A 135 -22.61 -1.60 5.57
N ALA A 136 -22.17 -2.37 6.56
CA ALA A 136 -21.99 -3.82 6.46
C ALA A 136 -23.35 -4.54 6.48
#